data_AF-A0A0G0Y9J4-F1
#
_entry.id   AF-A0A0G0Y9J4-F1
#
_cell.length_a   1.000
_cell.length_b   1.000
_cell.length_c   1.000
_cell.angle_alpha   90.00
_cell.angle_beta   90.00
_cell.angle_gamma   90.00
#
_symmetry.space_group_name_H-M   'P 1'
#
loop_
_entity.id
_entity.type
_entity.pdbx_description
1 polymer ?
#
loop_
_entity_poly.entity_id
_entity_poly.type
_entity_poly.pdbx_seq_one_letter_code
_entity_poly.pdbx_strand_id
1 'polypeptide(L)' 'MNLLQKIIVQIINPVIVILVTLALVVFIWGIVQMIYSANNEEKRTQGKKHLLWGLVGLFIMLTVRGLLAIIQNFWGSV' A
#
# COMPACT_ATOMS: atom_id res chain seq x y z
N MET A 1 -9.94 8.37 -25.89
CA MET A 1 -10.10 8.10 -24.44
C MET A 1 -11.52 7.64 -24.19
N ASN A 2 -11.74 6.33 -24.09
CA ASN A 2 -13.07 5.77 -23.86
C ASN A 2 -13.53 6.10 -22.42
N LEU A 3 -14.84 6.08 -22.14
CA LEU A 3 -15.39 6.35 -20.79
C LEU A 3 -14.70 5.52 -19.70
N LEU A 4 -14.40 4.25 -20.01
CA LEU A 4 -13.65 3.34 -19.14
C LEU A 4 -12.25 3.86 -18.79
N GLN A 5 -11.53 4.42 -19.75
CA GLN A 5 -10.19 4.98 -19.50
C GLN A 5 -10.25 6.25 -18.66
N LYS A 6 -11.27 7.09 -18.84
CA LYS A 6 -11.47 8.28 -17.99
C LYS A 6 -11.70 7.89 -16.53
N ILE A 7 -12.53 6.87 -16.29
CA ILE A 7 -12.79 6.37 -14.93
C ILE A 7 -11.50 5.84 -14.28
N ILE A 8 -10.72 5.04 -15.00
CA ILE A 8 -9.46 4.48 -14.47
C ILE A 8 -8.47 5.60 -14.12
N VAL A 9 -8.25 6.55 -15.03
CA VAL A 9 -7.23 7.59 -14.84
C VAL A 9 -7.66 8.63 -13.80
N GLN A 10 -8.93 9.03 -13.79
CA GLN A 10 -9.42 10.12 -12.95
C GLN A 10 -9.90 9.67 -11.57
N ILE A 11 -10.25 8.39 -11.40
CA ILE A 11 -10.79 7.86 -10.14
C ILE A 11 -9.84 6.80 -9.57
N ILE A 12 -9.57 5.73 -10.31
CA ILE A 12 -8.84 4.57 -9.77
C ILE A 12 -7.39 4.93 -9.42
N ASN A 13 -6.66 5.58 -10.33
CA ASN A 13 -5.26 5.97 -10.07
C ASN A 13 -5.09 6.85 -8.83
N PRO A 14 -5.82 7.97 -8.66
CA PRO A 14 -5.71 8.79 -7.44
C PRO A 14 -6.11 8.04 -6.17
N VAL A 15 -7.13 7.18 -6.22
CA VAL A 15 -7.51 6.35 -5.06
C VAL A 15 -6.37 5.41 -4.65
N ILE A 16 -5.71 4.75 -5.61
CA ILE A 16 -4.55 3.90 -5.33
C ILE A 16 -3.45 4.71 -4.63
N VAL A 17 -3.14 5.91 -5.13
CA VAL A 17 -2.10 6.77 -4.53
C VAL A 17 -2.46 7.12 -3.08
N ILE A 18 -3.70 7.51 -2.81
CA ILE A 18 -4.16 7.81 -1.45
C ILE A 18 -4.04 6.58 -0.53
N LEU A 19 -4.44 5.40 -1.02
CA LEU A 19 -4.33 4.16 -0.24
C LEU A 19 -2.86 3.81 0.07
N VAL A 20 -1.93 4.00 -0.88
CA VAL A 20 -0.49 3.82 -0.63
C VAL A 20 0.00 4.77 0.44
N THR A 21 -0.37 6.05 0.36
CA THR A 21 0.02 7.05 1.36
C THR A 21 -0.52 6.70 2.74
N LEU A 22 -1.78 6.28 2.84
CA LEU A 22 -2.37 5.85 4.11
C LEU A 22 -1.69 4.59 4.67
N ALA A 23 -1.38 3.61 3.81
CA ALA A 23 -0.65 2.41 4.23
C ALA A 23 0.75 2.75 4.77
N LEU A 24 1.46 3.69 4.14
CA LEU A 24 2.74 4.21 4.64
C LEU A 24 2.59 4.88 6.01
N VAL A 25 1.56 5.71 6.19
CA VAL A 25 1.31 6.38 7.47
C VAL A 25 1.04 5.36 8.58
N VAL A 26 0.20 4.36 8.32
CA VAL A 26 -0.08 3.27 9.28
C VAL A 26 1.17 2.44 9.57
N PHE A 27 2.00 2.19 8.56
CA PHE A 27 3.27 1.49 8.72
C PHE A 27 4.23 2.25 9.63
N ILE A 28 4.44 3.55 9.37
CA ILE A 28 5.28 4.44 10.19
C ILE A 28 4.72 4.54 11.61
N TRP A 29 3.41 4.67 11.76
CA TRP A 29 2.75 4.69 13.06
C TRP A 29 2.98 3.40 13.85
N GLY A 30 2.92 2.24 13.19
CA GLY A 30 3.24 0.95 13.79
C GLY A 30 4.68 0.88 14.33
N ILE A 31 5.64 1.44 13.59
CA ILE A 31 7.04 1.53 14.03
C ILE A 31 7.16 2.44 15.27
N VAL A 32 6.60 3.65 15.21
CA VAL A 32 6.63 4.60 16.33
C VAL A 32 5.99 4.00 17.58
N GLN A 33 4.84 3.35 17.43
CA GLN A 33 4.14 2.69 18.53
C GLN A 33 4.94 1.53 19.11
N MET A 34 5.64 0.76 18.29
CA MET A 34 6.50 -0.34 18.75
C MET A 34 7.70 0.17 19.55
N ILE A 35 8.31 1.29 19.15
CA ILE A 35 9.44 1.92 19.85
C ILE A 35 8.98 2.59 21.15
N TYR A 36 7.91 3.41 21.09
CA TYR A 36 7.39 4.14 22.25
C TYR A 36 6.82 3.21 23.33
N SER A 37 6.31 2.04 22.93
CA SER A 37 5.71 1.06 23.82
C SER A 37 6.66 -0.04 24.28
N ALA A 38 7.98 0.20 24.23
CA ALA A 38 8.99 -0.80 24.60
C ALA A 38 8.76 -1.41 26.01
N ASN A 39 8.21 -0.64 26.95
CA ASN A 39 7.92 -1.07 28.33
C ASN A 39 6.52 -1.67 28.56
N ASN A 40 5.67 -1.80 27.53
CA ASN A 40 4.32 -2.34 27.67
C ASN A 40 4.03 -3.38 26.58
N GLU A 41 4.00 -4.66 26.97
CA GLU A 41 3.83 -5.81 26.07
C GLU A 41 2.55 -5.75 25.23
N GLU A 42 1.46 -5.23 25.80
CA GLU A 42 0.16 -5.15 25.16
C GLU A 42 0.19 -4.14 24.00
N LYS A 43 0.74 -2.96 24.26
CA LYS A 43 0.93 -1.92 23.23
C LYS A 43 1.98 -2.31 22.19
N ARG A 44 2.98 -3.12 22.57
CA ARG A 44 3.98 -3.67 21.64
C ARG A 44 3.34 -4.65 20.65
N THR A 45 2.40 -5.46 21.12
CA THR A 45 1.64 -6.39 20.28
C THR A 45 0.75 -5.66 19.27
N GLN A 46 0.11 -4.56 19.71
CA GLN A 46 -0.67 -3.69 18.81
C GLN A 46 0.21 -2.97 17.77
N GLY A 47 1.37 -2.44 18.17
CA GLY A 47 2.33 -1.82 17.24
C GLY A 47 2.80 -2.78 16.15
N LYS A 48 3.09 -4.05 16.51
CA LYS A 48 3.43 -5.11 15.55
C LYS A 48 2.29 -5.38 14.55
N LYS A 49 1.03 -5.40 15.01
CA LYS A 49 -0.12 -5.56 14.12
C LYS A 49 -0.23 -4.40 13.14
N HIS A 50 -0.11 -3.15 13.60
CA HIS A 50 -0.15 -1.98 12.70
C HIS A 50 0.99 -2.00 11.67
N LEU A 51 2.20 -2.40 12.09
CA LEU A 51 3.34 -2.58 11.19
C LEU A 51 3.06 -3.66 10.13
N LEU A 52 2.51 -4.82 10.53
CA LEU A 52 2.13 -5.89 9.61
C LEU A 52 1.05 -5.45 8.62
N TRP A 53 -0.01 -4.78 9.09
CA TRP A 53 -1.07 -4.28 8.21
C TRP A 53 -0.57 -3.23 7.21
N GLY A 54 0.30 -2.31 7.65
CA GLY A 54 0.96 -1.35 6.77
C GLY A 54 1.85 -2.03 5.72
N LEU A 55 2.62 -3.04 6.14
CA LEU A 55 3.51 -3.80 5.25
C LEU A 55 2.72 -4.61 4.21
N VAL A 56 1.65 -5.29 4.62
CA VAL A 56 0.78 -6.05 3.72
C VAL A 56 0.10 -5.12 2.72
N GLY A 57 -0.39 -3.96 3.16
CA GLY A 57 -0.98 -2.95 2.27
C GLY A 57 0.00 -2.46 1.21
N LEU A 58 1.23 -2.13 1.63
CA LEU A 58 2.32 -1.75 0.74
C LEU A 58 2.70 -2.86 -0.25
N PHE A 59 2.84 -4.09 0.24
CA PHE A 59 3.22 -5.25 -0.56
C PHE A 59 2.21 -5.53 -1.68
N ILE A 60 0.91 -5.49 -1.37
CA ILE A 60 -0.15 -5.70 -2.36
C ILE A 60 -0.08 -4.62 -3.45
N MET A 61 0.07 -3.35 -3.08
CA MET A 61 0.09 -2.24 -4.03
C MET A 61 1.31 -2.29 -4.96
N LEU A 62 2.50 -2.63 -4.41
CA LEU A 62 3.71 -2.82 -5.20
C LEU A 62 3.57 -4.02 -6.14
N THR A 63 3.01 -5.12 -5.66
CA THR A 63 2.76 -6.33 -6.45
C THR A 63 1.82 -6.05 -7.62
N VAL A 64 0.70 -5.36 -7.39
CA VAL A 64 -0.26 -5.03 -8.45
C VAL A 64 0.37 -4.13 -9.50
N ARG A 65 1.08 -3.06 -9.12
CA ARG A 65 1.75 -2.18 -10.09
C ARG A 65 2.86 -2.89 -10.86
N GLY A 66 3.65 -3.74 -10.20
CA GLY A 66 4.68 -4.55 -10.83
C GLY A 66 4.09 -5.55 -11.82
N LEU A 67 3.03 -6.25 -11.42
CA LEU A 67 2.35 -7.22 -12.28
C LEU A 67 1.72 -6.54 -13.50
N LEU A 68 1.05 -5.40 -13.32
CA LEU A 68 0.51 -4.61 -14.42
C LEU A 68 1.61 -4.16 -15.39
N ALA A 69 2.76 -3.72 -14.89
CA ALA A 69 3.89 -3.34 -15.73
C ALA A 69 4.44 -4.53 -16.53
N ILE A 70 4.54 -5.71 -15.92
CA ILE A 70 4.97 -6.94 -16.63
C ILE A 70 3.98 -7.30 -17.73
N ILE A 71 2.67 -7.29 -17.43
CA ILE A 71 1.62 -7.59 -18.40
C ILE A 71 1.63 -6.58 -19.56
N GLN A 72 1.76 -5.29 -19.26
CA GLN A 72 1.84 -4.23 -20.27
C GLN A 72 3.10 -4.37 -21.14
N ASN A 73 4.25 -4.69 -20.54
CA ASN A 73 5.48 -4.89 -21.29
C ASN A 73 5.40 -6.13 -22.20
N PHE A 74 4.80 -7.23 -21.70
CA PHE A 74 4.61 -8.44 -22.49
C PHE A 74 3.69 -8.18 -23.70
N TRP A 75 2.54 -7.54 -23.50
CA TRP A 75 1.61 -7.20 -24.58
C TRP A 75 2.04 -6.02 -25.45
N GLY A 76 2.94 -5.16 -24.98
CA GLY A 76 3.56 -4.09 -25.80
C GLY A 76 4.74 -4.59 -26.64
N SER A 77 5.29 -5.76 -26.29
CA SER A 77 6.38 -6.42 -27.04
C SER A 77 5.92 -7.41 -28.11
N VAL A 78 4.63 -7.76 -28.12
CA VAL A 78 3.98 -8.67 -29.08
C VAL A 78 3.09 -7.86 -30.01
#